data_AF-A0AAN3D8J9-F1
#
_entry.id   AF-A0AAN3D8J9-F1
#
_cell.length_a   1.000
_cell.length_b   1.000
_cell.length_c   1.000
_cell.angle_alpha   90.00
_cell.angle_beta   90.00
_cell.angle_gamma   90.00
#
_symmetry.space_group_name_H-M   'P 1'
#
loop_
_entity.id
_entity.type
_entity.pdbx_description
1 polymer ?
#
loop_
_entity_poly.entity_id
_entity_poly.type
_entity_poly.pdbx_seq_one_letter_code
_entity_poly.pdbx_strand_id
1 'polypeptide(L)'
;MEFVHPGILHTTASITRMQNFVNGNVSPAVDCYRLLQQNSLASASYIIQGPFTTIARFNPDMTPHPTKTKSEEDHKAAYLNALMWNITKNEAHAQKSIEILNAYAGTLREIDMSDNDAPLCAALQGFLLANAAELMRHTYPSVSDTDVKSWENMFRNVFIPVLRNFFAKSPYANGNWGTAAIKAFMAFGIFLDDESFYNEAVTFFYEGHDNGSLTNYIMESGQCQESGRDQNHTMLGIGHLAEACEIAYNQGNETLWSASENRLMKGYEYTAKYNLGYDVPFEPFTDVTGVRWNNISDDDRGKFRPVFEIAYNHYVTRKGLEMPYTQQVISRISPEGDAMWCDHPGYGTLLFRTESGMPPSEGAIDAKGTEWKVATANATTAADGDNLVVTPALQSNGKYRGDIERKSTFHVGNYPIVAVVIEGLPAKKAITFDSPEYGSLINDKGNQHGHGTYSTVEKEYGTVYYWDLVTGASYTLGKPIPTDQSFNMSLKLKIADLEYPDGVSPYTVKWMKSFRNEAELIKYLEEN
;
A
#
# COMPACT_ATOMS: atom_id res chain seq x y z
N MET A 1 17.76 -23.41 15.38
CA MET A 1 17.74 -21.94 15.55
C MET A 1 16.71 -21.60 16.61
N GLU A 2 16.94 -20.56 17.40
CA GLU A 2 15.92 -19.98 18.28
C GLU A 2 15.13 -18.97 17.46
N PHE A 3 13.79 -19.08 17.45
CA PHE A 3 12.94 -18.18 16.67
C PHE A 3 12.68 -16.86 17.42
N VAL A 4 12.59 -15.78 16.65
CA VAL A 4 12.17 -14.46 17.12
C VAL A 4 10.64 -14.41 17.14
N HIS A 5 10.08 -13.93 18.24
CA HIS A 5 8.63 -13.80 18.45
C HIS A 5 8.21 -12.41 18.97
N PRO A 6 7.10 -11.82 18.45
CA PRO A 6 6.44 -12.25 17.23
C PRO A 6 7.40 -12.10 16.04
N GLY A 7 7.38 -13.04 15.10
CA GLY A 7 8.36 -13.01 14.00
C GLY A 7 7.97 -13.72 12.71
N ILE A 8 6.68 -14.01 12.50
CA ILE A 8 6.19 -14.45 11.19
C ILE A 8 6.25 -13.27 10.21
N LEU A 9 5.16 -12.53 9.97
CA LEU A 9 5.23 -11.30 9.17
C LEU A 9 5.52 -10.05 10.00
N HIS A 10 5.17 -10.08 11.28
CA HIS A 10 5.19 -8.91 12.15
C HIS A 10 6.14 -9.12 13.31
N THR A 11 7.03 -8.16 13.51
CA THR A 11 7.94 -8.10 14.66
C THR A 11 7.48 -7.00 15.62
N THR A 12 7.99 -7.01 16.85
CA THR A 12 7.77 -5.88 17.78
C THR A 12 8.13 -4.55 17.12
N ALA A 13 9.24 -4.50 16.36
CA ALA A 13 9.66 -3.30 15.65
C ALA A 13 8.68 -2.88 14.55
N SER A 14 8.13 -3.81 13.75
CA SER A 14 7.13 -3.46 12.73
C SER A 14 5.81 -3.00 13.37
N ILE A 15 5.41 -3.60 14.49
CA ILE A 15 4.23 -3.19 15.25
C ILE A 15 4.39 -1.76 15.80
N THR A 16 5.51 -1.45 16.43
CA THR A 16 5.82 -0.10 16.91
C THR A 16 5.83 0.90 15.75
N ARG A 17 6.39 0.53 14.60
CA ARG A 17 6.37 1.38 13.40
C ARG A 17 4.94 1.67 12.92
N MET A 18 4.07 0.65 12.84
CA MET A 18 2.66 0.85 12.47
C MET A 18 1.93 1.76 13.46
N GLN A 19 2.17 1.59 14.77
CA GLN A 19 1.62 2.49 15.79
C GLN A 19 2.10 3.92 15.61
N ASN A 20 3.39 4.13 15.35
CA ASN A 20 3.95 5.46 15.12
C ASN A 20 3.33 6.12 13.89
N PHE A 21 3.15 5.37 12.79
CA PHE A 21 2.45 5.88 11.61
C PHE A 21 1.02 6.32 11.92
N VAL A 22 0.26 5.51 12.66
CA VAL A 22 -1.14 5.81 12.98
C VAL A 22 -1.26 6.95 13.98
N ASN A 23 -0.50 6.92 15.06
CA ASN A 23 -0.51 7.95 16.11
C ASN A 23 0.00 9.30 15.56
N GLY A 24 1.08 9.26 14.77
CA GLY A 24 1.66 10.43 14.11
C GLY A 24 0.91 10.88 12.87
N ASN A 25 -0.15 10.19 12.45
CA ASN A 25 -0.92 10.49 11.24
C ASN A 25 -0.05 10.58 9.97
N VAL A 26 0.93 9.69 9.86
CA VAL A 26 1.90 9.68 8.76
C VAL A 26 1.25 9.11 7.51
N SER A 27 0.91 9.98 6.57
CA SER A 27 0.41 9.63 5.24
C SER A 27 1.53 9.05 4.36
N PRO A 28 1.28 8.01 3.52
CA PRO A 28 -0.01 7.36 3.28
C PRO A 28 -0.27 6.13 4.17
N ALA A 29 0.61 5.82 5.14
CA ALA A 29 0.45 4.66 6.02
C ALA A 29 -0.80 4.79 6.91
N VAL A 30 -1.09 5.98 7.46
CA VAL A 30 -2.33 6.23 8.20
C VAL A 30 -3.58 6.04 7.35
N ASP A 31 -3.47 6.21 6.03
CA ASP A 31 -4.60 6.07 5.10
C ASP A 31 -4.85 4.62 4.73
N CYS A 32 -3.77 3.86 4.55
CA CYS A 32 -3.84 2.42 4.50
C CYS A 32 -4.50 1.86 5.78
N TYR A 33 -4.16 2.41 6.96
CA TYR A 33 -4.86 2.08 8.20
C TYR A 33 -6.35 2.47 8.19
N ARG A 34 -6.73 3.62 7.63
CA ARG A 34 -8.14 4.00 7.48
C ARG A 34 -8.91 3.03 6.57
N LEU A 35 -8.28 2.52 5.50
CA LEU A 35 -8.85 1.44 4.67
C LEU A 35 -9.02 0.14 5.46
N LEU A 36 -8.04 -0.21 6.30
CA LEU A 36 -8.16 -1.35 7.21
C LEU A 36 -9.32 -1.17 8.19
N GLN A 37 -9.46 0.01 8.80
CA GLN A 37 -10.51 0.32 9.75
C GLN A 37 -11.93 0.24 9.13
N GLN A 38 -12.05 0.53 7.83
CA GLN A 38 -13.32 0.43 7.10
C GLN A 38 -13.69 -1.00 6.70
N ASN A 39 -12.75 -1.95 6.76
CA ASN A 39 -13.01 -3.34 6.41
C ASN A 39 -13.92 -4.00 7.45
N SER A 40 -15.05 -4.54 7.03
CA SER A 40 -16.01 -5.21 7.92
C SER A 40 -15.39 -6.43 8.62
N LEU A 41 -14.40 -7.09 7.99
CA LEU A 41 -13.66 -8.21 8.57
C LEU A 41 -12.68 -7.75 9.66
N ALA A 42 -12.27 -6.48 9.67
CA ALA A 42 -11.43 -5.90 10.71
C ALA A 42 -12.25 -5.40 11.93
N SER A 43 -13.59 -5.47 11.89
CA SER A 43 -14.45 -5.03 12.98
C SER A 43 -14.37 -5.98 14.18
N ALA A 44 -14.27 -5.43 15.39
CA ALA A 44 -14.40 -6.19 16.63
C ALA A 44 -15.81 -6.78 16.82
N SER A 45 -16.81 -6.26 16.10
CA SER A 45 -18.18 -6.79 16.08
C SER A 45 -18.42 -7.82 14.97
N TYR A 46 -17.38 -8.29 14.29
CA TYR A 46 -17.50 -9.31 13.25
C TYR A 46 -18.20 -10.57 13.79
N ILE A 47 -19.10 -11.14 12.97
CA ILE A 47 -19.84 -12.35 13.31
C ILE A 47 -19.20 -13.51 12.58
N ILE A 48 -18.74 -14.50 13.33
CA ILE A 48 -18.12 -15.72 12.81
C ILE A 48 -19.15 -16.45 11.93
N GLN A 49 -18.76 -16.79 10.71
CA GLN A 49 -19.61 -17.43 9.71
C GLN A 49 -19.56 -18.96 9.78
N GLY A 50 -18.43 -19.50 10.20
CA GLY A 50 -18.23 -20.89 10.62
C GLY A 50 -18.46 -21.09 12.13
N PRO A 51 -17.60 -21.87 12.84
CA PRO A 51 -16.52 -22.70 12.32
C PRO A 51 -17.06 -23.99 11.67
N PHE A 52 -16.31 -24.55 10.73
CA PHE A 52 -16.68 -25.78 10.03
C PHE A 52 -15.80 -26.94 10.48
N THR A 53 -16.37 -28.15 10.53
CA THR A 53 -15.58 -29.37 10.78
C THR A 53 -14.67 -29.71 9.62
N THR A 54 -15.10 -29.41 8.39
CA THR A 54 -14.35 -29.62 7.14
C THR A 54 -14.42 -28.35 6.29
N ILE A 55 -13.29 -27.89 5.75
CA ILE A 55 -13.23 -26.76 4.79
C ILE A 55 -12.66 -27.21 3.44
N ALA A 56 -13.10 -26.55 2.36
CA ALA A 56 -12.64 -26.82 0.99
C ALA A 56 -12.63 -25.50 0.19
N ARG A 57 -11.75 -25.39 -0.82
CA ARG A 57 -11.63 -24.21 -1.69
C ARG A 57 -12.38 -24.41 -3.02
N PHE A 58 -12.47 -25.63 -3.52
CA PHE A 58 -13.19 -26.04 -4.72
C PHE A 58 -13.75 -27.47 -4.55
N ASN A 59 -15.04 -27.66 -4.26
CA ASN A 59 -15.63 -29.00 -4.24
C ASN A 59 -16.53 -29.23 -5.46
N PRO A 60 -16.06 -29.88 -6.54
CA PRO A 60 -16.85 -30.05 -7.76
C PRO A 60 -18.19 -30.79 -7.56
N ASP A 61 -18.33 -31.54 -6.45
CA ASP A 61 -19.53 -32.30 -6.10
C ASP A 61 -20.49 -31.57 -5.13
N MET A 62 -20.14 -30.35 -4.68
CA MET A 62 -20.98 -29.54 -3.79
C MET A 62 -21.20 -28.14 -4.36
N THR A 63 -22.31 -27.93 -5.06
CA THR A 63 -22.82 -26.59 -5.38
C THR A 63 -24.08 -26.30 -4.55
N PRO A 64 -24.10 -25.23 -3.72
CA PRO A 64 -23.00 -24.30 -3.45
C PRO A 64 -21.90 -24.94 -2.58
N HIS A 65 -20.63 -24.53 -2.78
CA HIS A 65 -19.53 -24.90 -1.88
C HIS A 65 -19.78 -24.21 -0.53
N PRO A 66 -20.17 -24.93 0.54
CA PRO A 66 -20.81 -24.28 1.68
C PRO A 66 -19.83 -23.54 2.60
N THR A 67 -18.53 -23.82 2.49
CA THR A 67 -17.52 -23.38 3.47
C THR A 67 -16.52 -22.35 2.95
N LYS A 68 -16.13 -22.37 1.67
CA LYS A 68 -15.05 -21.52 1.11
C LYS A 68 -15.08 -20.06 1.58
N THR A 69 -16.02 -19.26 1.07
CA THR A 69 -16.03 -17.81 1.32
C THR A 69 -16.15 -17.50 2.81
N LYS A 70 -17.00 -18.25 3.52
CA LYS A 70 -17.23 -18.07 4.96
C LYS A 70 -15.98 -18.36 5.77
N SER A 71 -15.27 -19.44 5.46
CA SER A 71 -14.03 -19.76 6.16
C SER A 71 -12.93 -18.77 5.79
N GLU A 72 -12.77 -18.40 4.52
CA GLU A 72 -11.80 -17.37 4.11
C GLU A 72 -12.02 -16.03 4.84
N GLU A 73 -13.28 -15.59 4.95
CA GLU A 73 -13.64 -14.37 5.69
C GLU A 73 -13.33 -14.49 7.19
N ASP A 74 -13.64 -15.62 7.83
CA ASP A 74 -13.33 -15.85 9.25
C ASP A 74 -11.81 -15.80 9.49
N HIS A 75 -11.02 -16.52 8.68
CA HIS A 75 -9.56 -16.60 8.86
C HIS A 75 -8.91 -15.24 8.61
N LYS A 76 -9.41 -14.48 7.63
CA LYS A 76 -8.98 -13.11 7.39
C LYS A 76 -9.40 -12.18 8.53
N ALA A 77 -10.62 -12.31 9.04
CA ALA A 77 -11.10 -11.53 10.18
C ALA A 77 -10.25 -11.76 11.44
N ALA A 78 -9.80 -12.99 11.69
CA ALA A 78 -8.86 -13.29 12.78
C ALA A 78 -7.56 -12.49 12.64
N TYR A 79 -6.96 -12.48 11.45
CA TYR A 79 -5.73 -11.75 11.16
C TYR A 79 -5.92 -10.23 11.21
N LEU A 80 -6.97 -9.68 10.58
CA LEU A 80 -7.20 -8.24 10.57
C LEU A 80 -7.54 -7.71 11.98
N ASN A 81 -8.29 -8.45 12.79
CA ASN A 81 -8.51 -8.09 14.18
C ASN A 81 -7.21 -8.19 15.02
N ALA A 82 -6.35 -9.17 14.75
CA ALA A 82 -5.04 -9.23 15.39
C ALA A 82 -4.17 -7.98 15.05
N LEU A 83 -4.21 -7.51 13.80
CA LEU A 83 -3.56 -6.25 13.40
C LEU A 83 -4.18 -5.05 14.13
N MET A 84 -5.52 -4.95 14.14
CA MET A 84 -6.23 -3.86 14.82
C MET A 84 -5.90 -3.78 16.31
N TRP A 85 -5.82 -4.92 17.01
CA TRP A 85 -5.32 -4.96 18.39
C TRP A 85 -3.90 -4.37 18.49
N ASN A 86 -2.99 -4.84 17.64
CA ASN A 86 -1.60 -4.44 17.70
C ASN A 86 -1.39 -2.95 17.42
N ILE A 87 -2.21 -2.36 16.56
CA ILE A 87 -2.17 -0.94 16.20
C ILE A 87 -2.86 -0.07 17.24
N THR A 88 -4.09 -0.42 17.64
CA THR A 88 -4.98 0.45 18.42
C THR A 88 -4.93 0.21 19.92
N LYS A 89 -4.47 -0.98 20.35
CA LYS A 89 -4.57 -1.48 21.73
C LYS A 89 -6.01 -1.54 22.27
N ASN A 90 -7.01 -1.57 21.40
CA ASN A 90 -8.38 -1.84 21.78
C ASN A 90 -8.61 -3.36 21.95
N GLU A 91 -8.81 -3.79 23.20
CA GLU A 91 -8.96 -5.20 23.59
C GLU A 91 -10.09 -5.93 22.87
N ALA A 92 -11.13 -5.23 22.41
CA ALA A 92 -12.24 -5.85 21.69
C ALA A 92 -11.77 -6.56 20.41
N HIS A 93 -10.75 -6.03 19.73
CA HIS A 93 -10.17 -6.69 18.56
C HIS A 93 -9.34 -7.93 18.93
N ALA A 94 -8.59 -7.89 20.03
CA ALA A 94 -7.86 -9.07 20.51
C ALA A 94 -8.83 -10.20 20.86
N GLN A 95 -9.91 -9.87 21.58
CA GLN A 95 -10.96 -10.80 21.94
C GLN A 95 -11.62 -11.43 20.71
N LYS A 96 -11.95 -10.64 19.67
CA LYS A 96 -12.51 -11.16 18.42
C LYS A 96 -11.55 -12.09 17.68
N SER A 97 -10.27 -11.75 17.61
CA SER A 97 -9.25 -12.60 16.98
C SER A 97 -9.13 -13.95 17.72
N ILE A 98 -9.05 -13.93 19.05
CA ILE A 98 -8.98 -15.11 19.91
C ILE A 98 -10.26 -15.95 19.81
N GLU A 99 -11.44 -15.32 19.76
CA GLU A 99 -12.72 -16.00 19.58
C GLU A 99 -12.73 -16.84 18.30
N ILE A 100 -12.26 -16.28 17.17
CA ILE A 100 -12.17 -17.00 15.90
C ILE A 100 -11.14 -18.12 15.99
N LEU A 101 -9.94 -17.86 16.51
CA LEU A 101 -8.89 -18.86 16.68
C LEU A 101 -9.38 -20.06 17.51
N ASN A 102 -10.04 -19.79 18.64
CA ASN A 102 -10.59 -20.82 19.52
C ASN A 102 -11.76 -21.57 18.88
N ALA A 103 -12.64 -20.89 18.15
CA ALA A 103 -13.75 -21.51 17.44
C ALA A 103 -13.26 -22.54 16.41
N TYR A 104 -12.26 -22.17 15.60
CA TYR A 104 -11.67 -23.06 14.60
C TYR A 104 -10.84 -24.18 15.23
N ALA A 105 -9.98 -23.89 16.22
CA ALA A 105 -9.23 -24.94 16.91
C ALA A 105 -10.15 -25.96 17.62
N GLY A 106 -11.29 -25.50 18.15
CA GLY A 106 -12.30 -26.35 18.75
C GLY A 106 -13.09 -27.21 17.77
N THR A 107 -13.19 -26.85 16.49
CA THR A 107 -14.16 -27.46 15.55
C THR A 107 -13.55 -28.06 14.29
N LEU A 108 -12.56 -27.40 13.69
CA LEU A 108 -11.96 -27.80 12.43
C LEU A 108 -11.20 -29.12 12.60
N ARG A 109 -11.45 -30.08 11.71
CA ARG A 109 -10.84 -31.42 11.73
C ARG A 109 -10.18 -31.78 10.41
N GLU A 110 -10.63 -31.19 9.31
CA GLU A 110 -10.19 -31.61 7.98
C GLU A 110 -10.21 -30.45 6.98
N ILE A 111 -9.23 -30.47 6.08
CA ILE A 111 -9.31 -29.80 4.79
C ILE A 111 -9.56 -30.91 3.78
N ASP A 112 -10.62 -30.80 2.99
CA ASP A 112 -11.08 -31.86 2.09
C ASP A 112 -9.98 -32.22 1.08
N MET A 113 -9.29 -33.35 1.28
CA MET A 113 -8.18 -33.77 0.42
C MET A 113 -8.62 -34.29 -0.94
N SER A 114 -9.93 -34.47 -1.17
CA SER A 114 -10.47 -34.78 -2.50
C SER A 114 -10.56 -33.54 -3.39
N ASP A 115 -10.54 -32.35 -2.78
CA ASP A 115 -10.43 -31.07 -3.48
C ASP A 115 -9.00 -30.90 -4.04
N ASN A 116 -8.91 -30.67 -5.35
CA ASN A 116 -7.61 -30.38 -5.98
C ASN A 116 -6.95 -29.15 -5.35
N ASP A 117 -7.73 -28.14 -4.96
CA ASP A 117 -7.31 -26.89 -4.34
C ASP A 117 -7.03 -26.98 -2.83
N ALA A 118 -7.07 -28.18 -2.24
CA ALA A 118 -6.75 -28.40 -0.82
C ALA A 118 -5.42 -27.74 -0.37
N PRO A 119 -4.31 -27.79 -1.14
CA PRO A 119 -3.07 -27.11 -0.77
C PRO A 119 -3.20 -25.59 -0.70
N LEU A 120 -3.93 -24.97 -1.62
CA LEU A 120 -4.21 -23.53 -1.56
C LEU A 120 -5.11 -23.19 -0.39
N CYS A 121 -6.13 -24.02 -0.11
CA CYS A 121 -7.00 -23.87 1.05
C CYS A 121 -6.16 -23.84 2.33
N ALA A 122 -5.28 -24.83 2.51
CA ALA A 122 -4.40 -24.94 3.66
C ALA A 122 -3.40 -23.77 3.75
N ALA A 123 -2.75 -23.44 2.64
CA ALA A 123 -1.69 -22.44 2.61
C ALA A 123 -2.23 -21.03 2.90
N LEU A 124 -3.28 -20.60 2.20
CA LEU A 124 -3.76 -19.22 2.28
C LEU A 124 -4.48 -18.94 3.61
N GLN A 125 -5.44 -19.79 3.97
CA GLN A 125 -6.20 -19.64 5.21
C GLN A 125 -5.34 -19.92 6.44
N GLY A 126 -4.52 -20.98 6.38
CA GLY A 126 -3.63 -21.36 7.49
C GLY A 126 -2.56 -20.30 7.76
N PHE A 127 -2.02 -19.65 6.73
CA PHE A 127 -1.05 -18.56 6.90
C PHE A 127 -1.61 -17.36 7.65
N LEU A 128 -2.85 -16.94 7.35
CA LEU A 128 -3.51 -15.84 8.07
C LEU A 128 -3.78 -16.22 9.53
N LEU A 129 -4.25 -17.43 9.80
CA LEU A 129 -4.43 -17.91 11.17
C LEU A 129 -3.12 -18.01 11.94
N ALA A 130 -2.03 -18.48 11.32
CA ALA A 130 -0.73 -18.56 11.98
C ALA A 130 -0.24 -17.17 12.40
N ASN A 131 -0.37 -16.16 11.51
CA ASN A 131 -0.04 -14.78 11.86
C ASN A 131 -0.97 -14.21 12.96
N ALA A 132 -2.26 -14.53 12.95
CA ALA A 132 -3.18 -14.12 14.00
C ALA A 132 -2.81 -14.75 15.35
N ALA A 133 -2.58 -16.06 15.38
CA ALA A 133 -2.20 -16.83 16.56
C ALA A 133 -0.87 -16.33 17.15
N GLU A 134 0.13 -16.10 16.30
CA GLU A 134 1.43 -15.54 16.67
C GLU A 134 1.30 -14.17 17.34
N LEU A 135 0.58 -13.25 16.69
CA LEU A 135 0.34 -11.91 17.23
C LEU A 135 -0.38 -11.99 18.56
N MET A 136 -1.45 -12.79 18.69
CA MET A 136 -2.18 -12.92 19.95
C MET A 136 -1.32 -13.53 21.05
N ARG A 137 -0.63 -14.64 20.79
CA ARG A 137 0.24 -15.34 21.75
C ARG A 137 1.30 -14.41 22.35
N HIS A 138 1.89 -13.54 21.53
CA HIS A 138 3.05 -12.75 21.94
C HIS A 138 2.74 -11.29 22.27
N THR A 139 1.54 -10.77 21.97
CA THR A 139 1.22 -9.36 22.21
C THR A 139 -0.04 -9.11 23.03
N TYR A 140 -0.86 -10.13 23.30
CA TYR A 140 -2.01 -10.01 24.20
C TYR A 140 -1.76 -10.81 25.50
N PRO A 141 -1.78 -10.18 26.68
CA PRO A 141 -1.33 -10.80 27.93
C PRO A 141 -2.24 -11.94 28.44
N SER A 142 -3.46 -12.06 27.94
CA SER A 142 -4.48 -12.99 28.48
C SER A 142 -4.70 -14.24 27.63
N VAL A 143 -3.78 -14.58 26.71
CA VAL A 143 -3.84 -15.86 25.98
C VAL A 143 -3.36 -16.98 26.90
N SER A 144 -4.17 -18.03 27.07
CA SER A 144 -3.80 -19.16 27.93
C SER A 144 -2.95 -20.21 27.19
N ASP A 145 -2.10 -20.94 27.91
CA ASP A 145 -1.36 -22.09 27.35
C ASP A 145 -2.29 -23.15 26.75
N THR A 146 -3.51 -23.27 27.27
CA THR A 146 -4.52 -24.19 26.74
C THR A 146 -5.00 -23.75 25.36
N ASP A 147 -5.25 -22.45 25.18
CA ASP A 147 -5.63 -21.89 23.87
C ASP A 147 -4.49 -22.10 22.88
N VAL A 148 -3.26 -21.74 23.24
CA VAL A 148 -2.08 -21.94 22.39
C VAL A 148 -1.93 -23.39 21.96
N LYS A 149 -1.99 -24.35 22.90
CA LYS A 149 -1.95 -25.79 22.57
C LYS A 149 -3.07 -26.22 21.63
N SER A 150 -4.25 -25.64 21.75
CA SER A 150 -5.37 -25.95 20.83
C SER A 150 -5.07 -25.45 19.41
N TRP A 151 -4.47 -24.27 19.27
CA TRP A 151 -4.07 -23.71 17.97
C TRP A 151 -2.93 -24.52 17.34
N GLU A 152 -1.91 -24.89 18.14
CA GLU A 152 -0.83 -25.78 17.72
C GLU A 152 -1.37 -27.11 17.17
N ASN A 153 -2.32 -27.73 17.89
CA ASN A 153 -2.96 -28.97 17.48
C ASN A 153 -3.74 -28.80 16.17
N MET A 154 -4.43 -27.69 15.97
CA MET A 154 -5.11 -27.41 14.71
C MET A 154 -4.12 -27.33 13.54
N PHE A 155 -3.03 -26.58 13.68
CA PHE A 155 -2.01 -26.48 12.62
C PHE A 155 -1.34 -27.82 12.33
N ARG A 156 -0.94 -28.56 13.37
CA ARG A 156 -0.27 -29.87 13.25
C ARG A 156 -1.14 -30.94 12.62
N ASN A 157 -2.44 -30.96 12.94
CA ASN A 157 -3.32 -32.06 12.53
C ASN A 157 -4.13 -31.76 11.28
N VAL A 158 -4.41 -30.49 10.98
CA VAL A 158 -5.29 -30.11 9.86
C VAL A 158 -4.52 -29.51 8.69
N PHE A 159 -3.63 -28.55 8.94
CA PHE A 159 -3.00 -27.75 7.87
C PHE A 159 -1.70 -28.37 7.36
N ILE A 160 -0.80 -28.72 8.27
CA ILE A 160 0.54 -29.24 7.94
C ILE A 160 0.51 -30.52 7.10
N PRO A 161 -0.35 -31.53 7.38
CA PRO A 161 -0.38 -32.76 6.59
C PRO A 161 -0.73 -32.51 5.11
N VAL A 162 -1.59 -31.52 4.83
CA VAL A 162 -1.98 -31.14 3.46
C VAL A 162 -0.77 -30.59 2.69
N LEU A 163 -0.05 -29.65 3.30
CA LEU A 163 1.09 -29.00 2.66
C LEU A 163 2.28 -29.94 2.50
N ARG A 164 2.55 -30.79 3.50
CA ARG A 164 3.60 -31.82 3.37
C ARG A 164 3.27 -32.84 2.27
N ASN A 165 2.00 -33.23 2.14
CA ASN A 165 1.57 -34.07 1.02
C ASN A 165 1.74 -33.37 -0.34
N PHE A 166 1.52 -32.06 -0.40
CA PHE A 166 1.80 -31.27 -1.61
C PHE A 166 3.30 -31.28 -1.95
N PHE A 167 4.19 -31.00 -0.98
CA PHE A 167 5.64 -31.04 -1.19
C PHE A 167 6.18 -32.41 -1.62
N ALA A 168 5.52 -33.49 -1.21
CA ALA A 168 5.94 -34.86 -1.54
C ALA A 168 5.47 -35.35 -2.92
N LYS A 169 4.53 -34.65 -3.58
CA LYS A 169 3.98 -35.05 -4.88
C LYS A 169 4.83 -34.53 -6.04
N SER A 170 4.79 -35.25 -7.16
CA SER A 170 5.28 -34.72 -8.43
C SER A 170 4.51 -33.45 -8.82
N PRO A 171 5.15 -32.46 -9.48
CA PRO A 171 4.48 -31.23 -9.91
C PRO A 171 3.19 -31.48 -10.67
N TYR A 172 2.12 -30.80 -10.26
CA TYR A 172 0.82 -30.88 -10.93
C TYR A 172 0.05 -29.55 -10.96
N ALA A 173 0.61 -28.49 -10.36
CA ALA A 173 -0.07 -27.21 -10.17
C ALA A 173 0.75 -26.03 -10.72
N ASN A 174 0.07 -24.88 -10.89
CA ASN A 174 0.73 -23.61 -11.18
C ASN A 174 1.50 -23.11 -9.96
N GLY A 175 2.54 -22.29 -10.18
CA GLY A 175 3.50 -21.97 -9.14
C GLY A 175 2.97 -21.16 -7.95
N ASN A 176 1.87 -20.41 -8.08
CA ASN A 176 1.26 -19.71 -6.95
C ASN A 176 0.88 -20.66 -5.79
N TRP A 177 0.66 -21.94 -6.08
CA TRP A 177 0.35 -22.97 -5.08
C TRP A 177 1.57 -23.29 -4.22
N GLY A 178 2.71 -23.55 -4.86
CA GLY A 178 3.97 -23.81 -4.17
C GLY A 178 4.46 -22.59 -3.40
N THR A 179 4.37 -21.40 -3.99
CA THR A 179 4.75 -20.15 -3.29
C THR A 179 3.88 -19.90 -2.05
N ALA A 180 2.57 -20.17 -2.13
CA ALA A 180 1.68 -20.09 -0.97
C ALA A 180 2.06 -21.11 0.11
N ALA A 181 2.34 -22.36 -0.28
CA ALA A 181 2.72 -23.42 0.63
C ALA A 181 4.03 -23.10 1.37
N ILE A 182 5.02 -22.51 0.69
CA ILE A 182 6.29 -22.08 1.31
C ILE A 182 6.03 -21.11 2.47
N LYS A 183 5.36 -19.98 2.23
CA LYS A 183 5.12 -18.97 3.27
C LYS A 183 4.32 -19.52 4.47
N ALA A 184 3.33 -20.37 4.20
CA ALA A 184 2.49 -20.97 5.22
C ALA A 184 3.27 -21.94 6.10
N PHE A 185 4.10 -22.79 5.48
CA PHE A 185 4.87 -23.80 6.20
C PHE A 185 6.01 -23.18 7.02
N MET A 186 6.64 -22.11 6.53
CA MET A 186 7.56 -21.29 7.34
C MET A 186 6.86 -20.67 8.55
N ALA A 187 5.67 -20.10 8.36
CA ALA A 187 4.87 -19.53 9.44
C ALA A 187 4.50 -20.56 10.51
N PHE A 188 4.12 -21.77 10.11
CA PHE A 188 3.86 -22.86 11.03
C PHE A 188 5.11 -23.29 11.79
N GLY A 189 6.27 -23.40 11.12
CA GLY A 189 7.53 -23.73 11.77
C GLY A 189 7.90 -22.75 12.88
N ILE A 190 7.74 -21.45 12.62
CA ILE A 190 7.97 -20.41 13.63
C ILE A 190 6.97 -20.53 14.78
N PHE A 191 5.65 -20.48 14.50
CA PHE A 191 4.62 -20.52 15.55
C PHE A 191 4.73 -21.76 16.46
N LEU A 192 5.11 -22.89 15.89
CA LEU A 192 5.24 -24.18 16.59
C LEU A 192 6.60 -24.40 17.26
N ASP A 193 7.51 -23.43 17.17
CA ASP A 193 8.91 -23.57 17.61
C ASP A 193 9.60 -24.82 16.98
N ASP A 194 9.29 -25.13 15.72
CA ASP A 194 9.71 -26.34 15.00
C ASP A 194 10.59 -26.00 13.79
N GLU A 195 11.91 -25.96 14.04
CA GLU A 195 12.93 -25.68 13.01
C GLU A 195 12.89 -26.66 11.83
N SER A 196 12.43 -27.90 12.04
CA SER A 196 12.37 -28.87 10.95
C SER A 196 11.36 -28.45 9.88
N PHE A 197 10.22 -27.89 10.29
CA PHE A 197 9.19 -27.42 9.36
C PHE A 197 9.65 -26.16 8.63
N TYR A 198 10.29 -25.22 9.34
CA TYR A 198 10.87 -24.04 8.72
C TYR A 198 11.90 -24.41 7.63
N ASN A 199 12.84 -25.30 7.96
CA ASN A 199 13.88 -25.74 7.04
C ASN A 199 13.34 -26.54 5.85
N GLU A 200 12.27 -27.33 6.02
CA GLU A 200 11.58 -28.03 4.93
C GLU A 200 11.06 -27.02 3.90
N ALA A 201 10.42 -25.93 4.36
CA ALA A 201 9.92 -24.87 3.49
C ALA A 201 11.03 -24.08 2.79
N VAL A 202 12.11 -23.74 3.52
CA VAL A 202 13.29 -23.06 2.95
C VAL A 202 13.96 -23.95 1.89
N THR A 203 14.07 -25.26 2.15
CA THR A 203 14.58 -26.22 1.16
C THR A 203 13.70 -26.23 -0.08
N PHE A 204 12.37 -26.27 0.07
CA PHE A 204 11.44 -26.22 -1.05
C PHE A 204 11.54 -24.91 -1.84
N PHE A 205 11.77 -23.77 -1.18
CA PHE A 205 12.00 -22.47 -1.84
C PHE A 205 13.20 -22.50 -2.78
N TYR A 206 14.32 -23.10 -2.36
CA TYR A 206 15.56 -23.15 -3.15
C TYR A 206 15.61 -24.31 -4.15
N GLU A 207 15.14 -25.49 -3.75
CA GLU A 207 15.43 -26.76 -4.41
C GLU A 207 14.16 -27.54 -4.82
N GLY A 208 12.97 -27.01 -4.50
CA GLY A 208 11.71 -27.66 -4.80
C GLY A 208 11.56 -27.95 -6.30
N HIS A 209 11.33 -29.21 -6.65
CA HIS A 209 10.87 -29.57 -7.97
C HIS A 209 9.36 -29.32 -8.03
N ASP A 210 9.00 -28.05 -8.18
CA ASP A 210 7.63 -27.53 -8.34
C ASP A 210 7.72 -26.17 -9.06
N ASN A 211 6.62 -25.74 -9.69
CA ASN A 211 6.58 -24.42 -10.35
C ASN A 211 6.78 -23.28 -9.35
N GLY A 212 6.46 -23.46 -8.06
CA GLY A 212 6.53 -22.43 -7.03
C GLY A 212 7.88 -22.25 -6.33
N SER A 213 8.90 -23.06 -6.63
CA SER A 213 10.26 -22.78 -6.14
C SER A 213 10.86 -21.58 -6.88
N LEU A 214 11.76 -20.83 -6.24
CA LEU A 214 12.15 -19.49 -6.72
C LEU A 214 12.62 -19.47 -8.18
N THR A 215 13.50 -20.40 -8.57
CA THR A 215 14.09 -20.40 -9.91
C THR A 215 13.20 -21.03 -10.98
N ASN A 216 12.22 -21.83 -10.59
CA ASN A 216 11.20 -22.34 -11.51
C ASN A 216 10.07 -21.31 -11.68
N TYR A 217 9.75 -20.55 -10.64
CA TYR A 217 8.72 -19.54 -10.68
C TYR A 217 9.16 -18.28 -11.41
N ILE A 218 10.43 -17.88 -11.25
CA ILE A 218 10.98 -16.68 -11.89
C ILE A 218 12.23 -17.09 -12.67
N MET A 219 12.19 -16.95 -13.98
CA MET A 219 13.30 -17.19 -14.89
C MET A 219 14.39 -16.12 -14.74
N GLU A 220 15.58 -16.36 -15.29
CA GLU A 220 16.71 -15.42 -15.22
C GLU A 220 16.39 -14.04 -15.81
N SER A 221 15.50 -13.98 -16.80
CA SER A 221 15.00 -12.75 -17.42
C SER A 221 14.08 -11.92 -16.52
N GLY A 222 13.65 -12.46 -15.38
CA GLY A 222 12.57 -11.90 -14.55
C GLY A 222 11.17 -12.34 -14.98
N GLN A 223 11.01 -13.02 -16.11
CA GLN A 223 9.73 -13.59 -16.53
C GLN A 223 9.22 -14.58 -15.47
N CYS A 224 7.97 -14.41 -15.04
CA CYS A 224 7.32 -15.33 -14.12
C CYS A 224 6.66 -16.49 -14.88
N GLN A 225 6.64 -17.68 -14.28
CA GLN A 225 5.99 -18.88 -14.80
C GLN A 225 4.50 -18.62 -15.10
N GLU A 226 3.82 -17.80 -14.31
CA GLU A 226 2.40 -17.49 -14.54
C GLU A 226 2.15 -16.33 -15.49
N SER A 227 3.20 -15.69 -16.03
CA SER A 227 3.04 -14.56 -16.96
C SER A 227 2.34 -14.96 -18.25
N GLY A 228 2.42 -16.23 -18.66
CA GLY A 228 1.67 -16.75 -19.81
C GLY A 228 0.19 -17.04 -19.52
N ARG A 229 -0.19 -17.14 -18.24
CA ARG A 229 -1.56 -17.41 -17.79
C ARG A 229 -2.34 -16.11 -17.63
N ASP A 230 -1.97 -15.31 -16.65
CA ASP A 230 -2.55 -14.00 -16.36
C ASP A 230 -1.67 -13.21 -15.37
N GLN A 231 -1.88 -11.90 -15.32
CA GLN A 231 -1.08 -11.02 -14.46
C GLN A 231 -1.50 -11.07 -12.99
N ASN A 232 -2.76 -11.44 -12.72
CA ASN A 232 -3.28 -11.51 -11.37
C ASN A 232 -2.58 -12.60 -10.54
N HIS A 233 -2.39 -13.80 -11.11
CA HIS A 233 -1.67 -14.89 -10.47
C HIS A 233 -0.15 -14.69 -10.48
N THR A 234 0.37 -13.99 -11.48
CA THR A 234 1.78 -13.56 -11.48
C THR A 234 2.08 -12.71 -10.25
N MET A 235 1.26 -11.67 -9.99
CA MET A 235 1.41 -10.82 -8.80
C MET A 235 1.16 -11.59 -7.50
N LEU A 236 0.22 -12.53 -7.49
CA LEU A 236 -0.06 -13.39 -6.35
C LEU A 236 1.19 -14.16 -5.88
N GLY A 237 1.83 -14.92 -6.77
CA GLY A 237 2.95 -15.77 -6.37
C GLY A 237 4.24 -15.01 -6.06
N ILE A 238 4.53 -13.88 -6.73
CA ILE A 238 5.68 -13.05 -6.34
C ILE A 238 5.47 -12.41 -4.96
N GLY A 239 4.21 -12.05 -4.63
CA GLY A 239 3.82 -11.60 -3.29
C GLY A 239 4.04 -12.67 -2.24
N HIS A 240 3.66 -13.91 -2.52
CA HIS A 240 3.90 -15.04 -1.62
C HIS A 240 5.39 -15.29 -1.36
N LEU A 241 6.22 -15.22 -2.41
CA LEU A 241 7.68 -15.35 -2.26
C LEU A 241 8.24 -14.19 -1.44
N ALA A 242 7.76 -12.96 -1.64
CA ALA A 242 8.18 -11.82 -0.83
C ALA A 242 7.79 -11.98 0.64
N GLU A 243 6.61 -12.52 0.93
CA GLU A 243 6.18 -12.86 2.29
C GLU A 243 7.11 -13.92 2.91
N ALA A 244 7.47 -14.98 2.17
CA ALA A 244 8.45 -15.98 2.62
C ALA A 244 9.83 -15.36 2.90
N CYS A 245 10.31 -14.48 2.01
CA CYS A 245 11.57 -13.77 2.20
C CYS A 245 11.54 -12.85 3.43
N GLU A 246 10.44 -12.14 3.67
CA GLU A 246 10.28 -11.27 4.85
C GLU A 246 10.18 -12.07 6.14
N ILE A 247 9.51 -13.23 6.13
CA ILE A 247 9.50 -14.16 7.28
C ILE A 247 10.93 -14.61 7.61
N ALA A 248 11.72 -15.01 6.62
CA ALA A 248 13.12 -15.35 6.86
C ALA A 248 13.94 -14.15 7.38
N TYR A 249 13.73 -12.97 6.82
CA TYR A 249 14.41 -11.75 7.25
C TYR A 249 14.11 -11.42 8.72
N ASN A 250 12.86 -11.58 9.16
CA ASN A 250 12.46 -11.38 10.56
C ASN A 250 13.17 -12.35 11.52
N GLN A 251 13.59 -13.52 11.01
CA GLN A 251 14.39 -14.51 11.75
C GLN A 251 15.91 -14.29 11.59
N GLY A 252 16.33 -13.13 11.06
CA GLY A 252 17.74 -12.79 10.83
C GLY A 252 18.37 -13.45 9.61
N ASN A 253 17.57 -14.11 8.76
CA ASN A 253 18.03 -14.75 7.53
C ASN A 253 17.66 -13.92 6.29
N GLU A 254 18.61 -13.14 5.78
CA GLU A 254 18.41 -12.34 4.56
C GLU A 254 18.63 -13.12 3.25
N THR A 255 19.09 -14.37 3.29
CA THR A 255 19.58 -15.06 2.09
C THR A 255 18.50 -15.34 1.06
N LEU A 256 17.23 -15.47 1.50
CA LEU A 256 16.09 -15.71 0.60
C LEU A 256 15.85 -14.49 -0.30
N TRP A 257 15.98 -13.26 0.21
CA TRP A 257 15.84 -12.06 -0.60
C TRP A 257 16.96 -11.95 -1.66
N SER A 258 18.19 -12.33 -1.29
CA SER A 258 19.34 -12.27 -2.21
C SER A 258 19.50 -13.48 -3.14
N ALA A 259 18.63 -14.49 -2.98
CA ALA A 259 18.74 -15.76 -3.66
C ALA A 259 18.80 -15.61 -5.19
N SER A 260 19.68 -16.41 -5.81
CA SER A 260 19.84 -16.50 -7.27
C SER A 260 20.00 -15.13 -7.96
N GLU A 261 20.90 -14.30 -7.39
CA GLU A 261 21.21 -12.93 -7.82
C GLU A 261 20.00 -11.99 -7.77
N ASN A 262 19.37 -11.89 -6.59
CA ASN A 262 18.13 -11.13 -6.38
C ASN A 262 17.03 -11.53 -7.37
N ARG A 263 16.81 -12.84 -7.58
CA ARG A 263 15.86 -13.35 -8.58
C ARG A 263 14.46 -12.78 -8.40
N LEU A 264 14.00 -12.66 -7.15
CA LEU A 264 12.69 -12.09 -6.84
C LEU A 264 12.58 -10.61 -7.25
N MET A 265 13.64 -9.81 -7.04
CA MET A 265 13.72 -8.42 -7.52
C MET A 265 13.52 -8.32 -9.04
N LYS A 266 14.20 -9.20 -9.81
CA LYS A 266 14.07 -9.26 -11.28
C LYS A 266 12.62 -9.58 -11.68
N GLY A 267 11.97 -10.50 -10.95
CA GLY A 267 10.56 -10.82 -11.13
C GLY A 267 9.63 -9.62 -10.91
N TYR A 268 9.80 -8.91 -9.81
CA TYR A 268 9.04 -7.70 -9.51
C TYR A 268 9.20 -6.62 -10.58
N GLU A 269 10.43 -6.31 -11.01
CA GLU A 269 10.67 -5.29 -12.04
C GLU A 269 10.09 -5.68 -13.40
N TYR A 270 10.21 -6.95 -13.81
CA TYR A 270 9.61 -7.46 -15.04
C TYR A 270 8.07 -7.35 -14.98
N THR A 271 7.45 -7.85 -13.91
CA THR A 271 6.00 -7.84 -13.73
C THR A 271 5.46 -6.41 -13.64
N ALA A 272 6.12 -5.53 -12.88
CA ALA A 272 5.74 -4.12 -12.77
C ALA A 272 5.81 -3.41 -14.12
N LYS A 273 6.91 -3.58 -14.86
CA LYS A 273 7.09 -2.99 -16.19
C LYS A 273 5.97 -3.39 -17.14
N TYR A 274 5.66 -4.69 -17.22
CA TYR A 274 4.61 -5.16 -18.10
C TYR A 274 3.22 -4.63 -17.70
N ASN A 275 2.89 -4.67 -16.41
CA ASN A 275 1.59 -4.21 -15.91
C ASN A 275 1.40 -2.69 -15.96
N LEU A 276 2.49 -1.90 -16.03
CA LEU A 276 2.43 -0.47 -16.33
C LEU A 276 2.10 -0.16 -17.80
N GLY A 277 2.03 -1.19 -18.67
CA GLY A 277 1.68 -1.05 -20.08
C GLY A 277 2.88 -1.03 -21.03
N TYR A 278 4.11 -1.21 -20.52
CA TYR A 278 5.30 -1.37 -21.37
C TYR A 278 5.43 -2.80 -21.91
N ASP A 279 6.12 -2.95 -23.02
CA ASP A 279 6.51 -4.26 -23.54
C ASP A 279 7.70 -4.84 -22.78
N VAL A 280 7.70 -6.17 -22.65
CA VAL A 280 8.78 -6.97 -22.06
C VAL A 280 9.05 -8.19 -22.96
N PRO A 281 10.30 -8.67 -23.05
CA PRO A 281 10.59 -9.88 -23.79
C PRO A 281 9.96 -11.09 -23.09
N PHE A 282 9.24 -11.93 -23.84
CA PHE A 282 8.72 -13.19 -23.33
C PHE A 282 9.31 -14.35 -24.13
N GLU A 283 10.01 -15.26 -23.45
CA GLU A 283 10.55 -16.48 -24.04
C GLU A 283 9.56 -17.64 -23.82
N PRO A 284 9.07 -18.29 -24.90
CA PRO A 284 8.21 -19.47 -24.78
C PRO A 284 8.90 -20.58 -23.99
N PHE A 285 8.18 -21.17 -23.03
CA PHE A 285 8.73 -22.21 -22.16
C PHE A 285 7.68 -23.27 -21.83
N THR A 286 8.16 -24.43 -21.38
CA THR A 286 7.33 -25.49 -20.82
C THR A 286 7.65 -25.60 -19.34
N ASP A 287 6.63 -25.50 -18.50
CA ASP A 287 6.79 -25.55 -17.05
C ASP A 287 6.97 -26.98 -16.54
N VAL A 288 7.25 -27.17 -15.25
CA VAL A 288 7.59 -28.50 -14.71
C VAL A 288 6.42 -29.49 -14.69
N THR A 289 5.20 -29.02 -14.94
CA THR A 289 4.00 -29.87 -15.12
C THR A 289 3.80 -30.31 -16.57
N GLY A 290 4.60 -29.76 -17.50
CA GLY A 290 4.51 -30.05 -18.93
C GLY A 290 3.61 -29.09 -19.71
N VAL A 291 3.06 -28.05 -19.07
CA VAL A 291 2.25 -27.03 -19.75
C VAL A 291 3.15 -26.05 -20.49
N ARG A 292 2.83 -25.77 -21.76
CA ARG A 292 3.62 -24.89 -22.63
C ARG A 292 2.96 -23.52 -22.79
N TRP A 293 3.70 -22.46 -22.47
CA TRP A 293 3.28 -21.07 -22.61
C TRP A 293 4.01 -20.43 -23.79
N ASN A 294 3.25 -19.87 -24.73
CA ASN A 294 3.80 -19.33 -25.98
C ASN A 294 3.94 -17.81 -25.98
N ASN A 295 3.09 -17.12 -25.24
CA ASN A 295 3.05 -15.66 -25.20
C ASN A 295 2.79 -15.23 -23.76
N ILE A 296 3.21 -14.02 -23.42
CA ILE A 296 2.73 -13.33 -22.23
C ILE A 296 1.23 -13.02 -22.37
N SER A 297 0.48 -13.13 -21.28
CA SER A 297 -0.96 -12.88 -21.26
C SER A 297 -1.26 -11.41 -20.91
N ASP A 298 -2.17 -10.78 -21.66
CA ASP A 298 -2.74 -9.46 -21.34
C ASP A 298 -3.87 -9.55 -20.30
N ASP A 299 -4.28 -10.76 -19.90
CA ASP A 299 -5.35 -10.93 -18.91
C ASP A 299 -4.95 -10.31 -17.57
N ASP A 300 -5.86 -9.48 -17.03
CA ASP A 300 -5.68 -8.67 -15.82
C ASP A 300 -4.49 -7.69 -15.82
N ARG A 301 -3.92 -7.40 -16.99
CA ARG A 301 -2.83 -6.42 -17.13
C ARG A 301 -3.23 -5.05 -16.57
N GLY A 302 -2.40 -4.53 -15.68
CA GLY A 302 -2.61 -3.23 -15.03
C GLY A 302 -3.61 -3.24 -13.86
N LYS A 303 -4.17 -4.41 -13.50
CA LYS A 303 -4.99 -4.58 -12.29
C LYS A 303 -4.12 -5.01 -11.11
N PHE A 304 -3.52 -4.04 -10.44
CA PHE A 304 -2.50 -4.30 -9.42
C PHE A 304 -3.06 -4.92 -8.12
N ARG A 305 -2.32 -5.89 -7.57
CA ARG A 305 -2.47 -6.38 -6.19
C ARG A 305 -1.60 -5.57 -5.22
N PRO A 306 -1.98 -5.46 -3.93
CA PRO A 306 -1.17 -4.79 -2.90
C PRO A 306 -0.04 -5.70 -2.39
N VAL A 307 0.98 -5.90 -3.22
CA VAL A 307 2.12 -6.81 -2.96
C VAL A 307 3.47 -6.18 -3.27
N PHE A 308 3.54 -4.87 -3.58
CA PHE A 308 4.75 -4.24 -4.08
C PHE A 308 5.59 -3.58 -2.98
N GLU A 309 4.95 -3.06 -1.93
CA GLU A 309 5.62 -2.36 -0.83
C GLU A 309 6.62 -3.25 -0.08
N ILE A 310 6.31 -4.54 0.09
CA ILE A 310 7.18 -5.50 0.80
C ILE A 310 8.55 -5.67 0.10
N ALA A 311 8.55 -5.85 -1.22
CA ALA A 311 9.77 -6.03 -2.00
C ALA A 311 10.52 -4.69 -2.16
N TYR A 312 9.80 -3.60 -2.39
CA TYR A 312 10.40 -2.27 -2.50
C TYR A 312 11.08 -1.83 -1.21
N ASN A 313 10.46 -2.10 -0.06
CA ASN A 313 11.07 -1.85 1.24
C ASN A 313 12.37 -2.65 1.40
N HIS A 314 12.40 -3.93 1.04
CA HIS A 314 13.64 -4.69 1.13
C HIS A 314 14.72 -4.13 0.18
N TYR A 315 14.48 -4.17 -1.13
CA TYR A 315 15.54 -3.91 -2.10
C TYR A 315 15.94 -2.44 -2.19
N VAL A 316 14.98 -1.52 -2.19
CA VAL A 316 15.28 -0.09 -2.36
C VAL A 316 15.60 0.56 -1.02
N THR A 317 14.72 0.42 -0.04
CA THR A 317 14.88 1.13 1.24
C THR A 317 16.00 0.52 2.08
N ARG A 318 15.98 -0.80 2.32
CA ARG A 318 17.00 -1.44 3.19
C ARG A 318 18.34 -1.64 2.47
N LYS A 319 18.33 -1.94 1.17
CA LYS A 319 19.56 -2.30 0.42
C LYS A 319 20.07 -1.23 -0.55
N GLY A 320 19.33 -0.13 -0.75
CA GLY A 320 19.78 0.98 -1.62
C GLY A 320 19.85 0.64 -3.10
N LEU A 321 19.12 -0.39 -3.56
CA LEU A 321 19.02 -0.76 -4.98
C LEU A 321 17.94 0.06 -5.69
N GLU A 322 17.82 -0.11 -7.00
CA GLU A 322 16.83 0.59 -7.82
C GLU A 322 15.76 -0.37 -8.35
N MET A 323 14.49 -0.03 -8.13
CA MET A 323 13.33 -0.73 -8.69
C MET A 323 12.38 0.29 -9.34
N PRO A 324 12.79 0.96 -10.43
CA PRO A 324 12.08 2.11 -11.00
C PRO A 324 10.66 1.78 -11.50
N TYR A 325 10.39 0.57 -11.97
CA TYR A 325 9.03 0.20 -12.40
C TYR A 325 8.16 -0.13 -11.20
N THR A 326 8.69 -0.84 -10.21
CA THR A 326 7.97 -1.10 -8.96
C THR A 326 7.66 0.19 -8.22
N GLN A 327 8.57 1.17 -8.24
CA GLN A 327 8.34 2.51 -7.70
C GLN A 327 7.13 3.17 -8.36
N GLN A 328 7.03 3.13 -9.70
CA GLN A 328 5.88 3.68 -10.43
C GLN A 328 4.57 2.99 -10.08
N VAL A 329 4.58 1.66 -9.91
CA VAL A 329 3.41 0.92 -9.44
C VAL A 329 2.98 1.41 -8.06
N ILE A 330 3.91 1.46 -7.09
CA ILE A 330 3.63 1.93 -5.73
C ILE A 330 3.08 3.37 -5.73
N SER A 331 3.68 4.27 -6.52
CA SER A 331 3.21 5.65 -6.64
C SER A 331 1.76 5.74 -7.13
N ARG A 332 1.34 4.81 -8.01
CA ARG A 332 -0.01 4.75 -8.59
C ARG A 332 -1.05 4.11 -7.66
N ILE A 333 -0.65 3.12 -6.85
CA ILE A 333 -1.60 2.31 -6.06
C ILE A 333 -1.59 2.63 -4.55
N SER A 334 -0.64 3.44 -4.08
CA SER A 334 -0.53 3.81 -2.67
C SER A 334 -1.64 4.79 -2.25
N PRO A 335 -2.31 4.59 -1.09
CA PRO A 335 -2.11 3.48 -0.16
C PRO A 335 -2.65 2.14 -0.69
N GLU A 336 -1.84 1.09 -0.57
CA GLU A 336 -2.26 -0.28 -0.86
C GLU A 336 -3.42 -0.69 0.06
N GLY A 337 -4.49 -1.23 -0.53
CA GLY A 337 -5.72 -1.61 0.19
C GLY A 337 -5.79 -3.09 0.58
N ASP A 338 -7.02 -3.58 0.72
CA ASP A 338 -7.29 -4.96 1.10
C ASP A 338 -6.80 -5.98 0.06
N ALA A 339 -6.48 -7.18 0.52
CA ALA A 339 -6.18 -8.32 -0.35
C ALA A 339 -7.44 -8.86 -1.03
N MET A 340 -7.27 -9.42 -2.24
CA MET A 340 -8.32 -10.23 -2.86
C MET A 340 -8.50 -11.52 -2.06
N TRP A 341 -9.71 -11.73 -1.53
CA TRP A 341 -10.05 -12.89 -0.67
C TRP A 341 -9.04 -13.05 0.49
N CYS A 342 -8.52 -14.27 0.71
CA CYS A 342 -7.49 -14.59 1.71
C CYS A 342 -6.08 -14.80 1.12
N ASP A 343 -5.85 -14.33 -0.11
CA ASP A 343 -4.67 -14.68 -0.90
C ASP A 343 -3.34 -14.17 -0.27
N HIS A 344 -3.35 -13.00 0.35
CA HIS A 344 -2.18 -12.39 0.99
C HIS A 344 -2.63 -11.40 2.10
N PRO A 345 -1.71 -10.83 2.90
CA PRO A 345 -2.05 -9.92 3.99
C PRO A 345 -2.78 -8.64 3.57
N GLY A 346 -2.45 -8.11 2.38
CA GLY A 346 -2.88 -6.78 1.94
C GLY A 346 -2.21 -5.65 2.72
N TYR A 347 -2.68 -4.42 2.53
CA TYR A 347 -2.29 -3.26 3.33
C TYR A 347 -0.77 -2.97 3.38
N GLY A 348 -0.01 -3.31 2.33
CA GLY A 348 1.46 -3.27 2.39
C GLY A 348 2.04 -1.88 2.66
N THR A 349 1.35 -0.80 2.28
CA THR A 349 1.72 0.58 2.62
C THR A 349 1.76 0.83 4.13
N LEU A 350 0.94 0.15 4.92
CA LEU A 350 1.02 0.16 6.39
C LEU A 350 1.99 -0.91 6.91
N LEU A 351 1.91 -2.13 6.37
CA LEU A 351 2.58 -3.30 6.95
C LEU A 351 4.08 -3.36 6.68
N PHE A 352 4.58 -2.76 5.60
CA PHE A 352 5.97 -2.98 5.16
C PHE A 352 6.76 -1.70 4.91
N ARG A 353 6.11 -0.58 4.63
CA ARG A 353 6.78 0.71 4.38
C ARG A 353 7.56 1.21 5.61
N THR A 354 8.65 1.95 5.39
CA THR A 354 9.40 2.67 6.45
C THR A 354 9.38 4.18 6.22
N GLU A 355 9.75 4.95 7.25
CA GLU A 355 9.76 6.43 7.22
C GLU A 355 10.72 7.02 6.18
N SER A 356 11.84 6.36 5.88
CA SER A 356 12.92 6.85 5.01
C SER A 356 12.98 6.09 3.69
N GLY A 357 12.04 6.32 2.78
CA GLY A 357 12.04 5.65 1.46
C GLY A 357 10.82 5.92 0.58
N MET A 358 9.99 6.89 0.94
CA MET A 358 8.71 7.11 0.28
C MET A 358 8.85 8.00 -0.94
N PRO A 359 8.54 7.53 -2.17
CA PRO A 359 8.09 8.46 -3.20
C PRO A 359 6.80 9.13 -2.70
N PRO A 360 6.61 10.45 -2.91
CA PRO A 360 5.31 11.05 -2.69
C PRO A 360 4.28 10.30 -3.53
N SER A 361 3.09 10.04 -2.98
CA SER A 361 1.97 9.48 -3.76
C SER A 361 1.78 10.33 -5.02
N GLU A 362 1.50 9.69 -6.15
CA GLU A 362 1.33 10.41 -7.41
C GLU A 362 0.25 11.51 -7.25
N GLY A 363 0.61 12.75 -7.58
CA GLY A 363 -0.27 13.91 -7.43
C GLY A 363 -0.32 14.55 -6.03
N ALA A 364 0.42 14.04 -5.04
CA ALA A 364 0.69 14.75 -3.79
C ALA A 364 1.75 15.84 -4.03
N ILE A 365 1.45 17.05 -3.60
CA ILE A 365 2.33 18.20 -3.73
C ILE A 365 2.99 18.45 -2.38
N ASP A 366 4.32 18.45 -2.36
CA ASP A 366 5.13 19.01 -1.30
C ASP A 366 6.24 19.84 -1.94
N ALA A 367 6.11 21.16 -1.87
CA ALA A 367 6.91 22.06 -2.67
C ALA A 367 7.36 23.30 -1.93
N LYS A 368 8.60 23.68 -2.23
CA LYS A 368 9.24 24.87 -1.69
C LYS A 368 8.79 26.12 -2.44
N GLY A 369 8.89 27.27 -1.77
CA GLY A 369 8.61 28.57 -2.36
C GLY A 369 9.44 28.80 -3.63
N THR A 370 10.73 28.46 -3.60
CA THR A 370 11.66 28.61 -4.74
C THR A 370 11.29 27.81 -5.99
N GLU A 371 10.34 26.87 -5.90
CA GLU A 371 9.86 26.10 -7.05
C GLU A 371 8.76 26.82 -7.84
N TRP A 372 8.29 27.97 -7.34
CA TRP A 372 7.45 28.90 -8.08
C TRP A 372 8.30 29.80 -8.98
N LYS A 373 7.69 30.26 -10.08
CA LYS A 373 8.26 31.28 -10.97
C LYS A 373 7.37 32.52 -10.99
N VAL A 374 7.95 33.70 -11.04
CA VAL A 374 7.18 34.92 -11.27
C VAL A 374 6.77 35.02 -12.72
N ALA A 375 5.47 35.29 -12.94
CA ALA A 375 4.84 35.37 -14.25
C ALA A 375 4.47 36.80 -14.66
N THR A 376 4.71 37.79 -13.79
CA THR A 376 4.43 39.21 -14.07
C THR A 376 5.67 39.90 -14.62
N ALA A 377 5.52 40.58 -15.76
CA ALA A 377 6.59 41.37 -16.35
C ALA A 377 7.07 42.46 -15.37
N ASN A 378 8.39 42.62 -15.28
CA ASN A 378 9.10 43.58 -14.41
C ASN A 378 8.97 43.34 -12.91
N ALA A 379 8.26 42.30 -12.45
CA ALA A 379 8.34 41.86 -11.06
C ALA A 379 9.66 41.10 -10.87
N THR A 380 10.31 41.29 -9.73
CA THR A 380 11.62 40.67 -9.44
C THR A 380 11.48 39.61 -8.36
N THR A 381 12.44 38.70 -8.31
CA THR A 381 12.51 37.64 -7.31
C THR A 381 13.86 37.57 -6.62
N ALA A 382 13.84 37.07 -5.39
CA ALA A 382 15.01 36.61 -4.67
C ALA A 382 14.67 35.29 -3.96
N ALA A 383 15.68 34.47 -3.69
CA ALA A 383 15.53 33.30 -2.83
C ALA A 383 15.97 33.66 -1.41
N ASP A 384 15.24 33.18 -0.41
CA ASP A 384 15.61 33.22 1.01
C ASP A 384 15.48 31.82 1.60
N GLY A 385 16.58 31.06 1.57
CA GLY A 385 16.54 29.62 1.79
C GLY A 385 15.63 28.93 0.77
N ASP A 386 14.64 28.19 1.26
CA ASP A 386 13.62 27.52 0.45
C ASP A 386 12.44 28.43 0.04
N ASN A 387 12.44 29.69 0.48
CA ASN A 387 11.37 30.65 0.21
C ASN A 387 11.61 31.43 -1.09
N LEU A 388 10.53 31.80 -1.78
CA LEU A 388 10.56 32.75 -2.89
C LEU A 388 10.07 34.11 -2.42
N VAL A 389 10.96 35.11 -2.45
CA VAL A 389 10.63 36.51 -2.20
C VAL A 389 10.29 37.16 -3.54
N VAL A 390 9.13 37.79 -3.64
CA VAL A 390 8.64 38.46 -4.85
C VAL A 390 8.47 39.94 -4.58
N THR A 391 9.11 40.79 -5.37
CA THR A 391 8.82 42.24 -5.40
C THR A 391 7.85 42.53 -6.55
N PRO A 392 6.61 42.93 -6.26
CA PRO A 392 5.61 43.21 -7.30
C PRO A 392 5.98 44.40 -8.19
N ALA A 393 5.48 44.39 -9.42
CA ALA A 393 5.68 45.49 -10.37
C ALA A 393 4.48 46.42 -10.44
N LEU A 394 4.74 47.73 -10.51
CA LEU A 394 3.73 48.74 -10.76
C LEU A 394 3.15 48.57 -12.18
N GLN A 395 1.83 48.48 -12.27
CA GLN A 395 1.10 48.36 -13.53
C GLN A 395 0.59 49.72 -14.00
N SER A 396 0.17 49.81 -15.27
CA SER A 396 -0.36 51.04 -15.87
C SER A 396 -1.61 51.60 -15.19
N ASN A 397 -2.35 50.76 -14.45
CA ASN A 397 -3.52 51.15 -13.67
C ASN A 397 -3.17 51.74 -12.27
N GLY A 398 -1.89 51.94 -11.98
CA GLY A 398 -1.41 52.51 -10.73
C GLY A 398 -1.37 51.53 -9.54
N LYS A 399 -1.70 50.25 -9.76
CA LYS A 399 -1.63 49.20 -8.75
C LYS A 399 -0.48 48.23 -9.02
N TYR A 400 -0.08 47.47 -8.01
CA TYR A 400 1.00 46.50 -8.15
C TYR A 400 0.46 45.10 -8.47
N ARG A 401 1.26 44.33 -9.19
CA ARG A 401 0.98 42.93 -9.55
C ARG A 401 2.23 42.08 -9.45
N GLY A 402 2.07 40.84 -8.98
CA GLY A 402 3.16 39.88 -8.87
C GLY A 402 2.61 38.47 -8.93
N ASP A 403 2.12 38.05 -10.08
CA ASP A 403 1.66 36.67 -10.32
C ASP A 403 2.81 35.66 -10.19
N ILE A 404 2.48 34.47 -9.69
CA ILE A 404 3.38 33.32 -9.64
C ILE A 404 2.76 32.13 -10.36
N GLU A 405 3.58 31.31 -11.00
CA GLU A 405 3.16 30.11 -11.71
C GLU A 405 4.08 28.92 -11.47
N ARG A 406 3.50 27.73 -11.59
CA ARG A 406 4.18 26.45 -11.42
C ARG A 406 3.45 25.37 -12.17
N LYS A 407 4.20 24.47 -12.81
CA LYS A 407 3.65 23.23 -13.36
C LYS A 407 3.82 22.12 -12.34
N SER A 408 2.72 21.42 -12.04
CA SER A 408 2.72 20.29 -11.10
C SER A 408 1.88 19.14 -11.64
N THR A 409 2.16 17.94 -11.15
CA THR A 409 1.26 16.79 -11.26
C THR A 409 0.26 16.84 -10.10
N PHE A 410 -1.02 16.76 -10.41
CA PHE A 410 -2.12 16.76 -9.44
C PHE A 410 -2.87 15.43 -9.52
N HIS A 411 -3.43 14.98 -8.40
CA HIS A 411 -4.45 13.94 -8.34
C HIS A 411 -5.58 14.40 -7.44
N VAL A 412 -6.50 15.23 -7.96
CA VAL A 412 -7.47 15.94 -7.11
C VAL A 412 -8.50 15.04 -6.44
N GLY A 413 -8.72 13.80 -6.91
CA GLY A 413 -9.54 12.84 -6.15
C GLY A 413 -8.86 12.31 -4.87
N ASN A 414 -7.52 12.32 -4.82
CA ASN A 414 -6.75 11.88 -3.66
C ASN A 414 -6.38 13.06 -2.77
N TYR A 415 -6.03 14.20 -3.38
CA TYR A 415 -5.60 15.43 -2.72
C TYR A 415 -6.36 16.66 -3.27
N PRO A 416 -7.67 16.78 -2.99
CA PRO A 416 -8.51 17.87 -3.49
C PRO A 416 -8.15 19.24 -2.90
N ILE A 417 -7.53 19.27 -1.71
CA ILE A 417 -7.18 20.52 -1.05
C ILE A 417 -5.76 20.92 -1.44
N VAL A 418 -5.59 22.12 -1.96
CA VAL A 418 -4.27 22.68 -2.28
C VAL A 418 -4.07 23.94 -1.46
N ALA A 419 -2.96 24.04 -0.74
CA ALA A 419 -2.64 25.16 0.12
C ALA A 419 -1.28 25.79 -0.24
N VAL A 420 -1.20 27.11 -0.10
CA VAL A 420 0.00 27.91 -0.34
C VAL A 420 0.15 28.90 0.81
N VAL A 421 1.35 28.98 1.40
CA VAL A 421 1.64 29.96 2.44
C VAL A 421 2.33 31.17 1.85
N ILE A 422 1.74 32.34 2.09
CA ILE A 422 2.25 33.62 1.64
C ILE A 422 2.30 34.61 2.81
N GLU A 423 3.47 35.18 3.03
CA GLU A 423 3.74 36.21 4.02
C GLU A 423 3.88 37.59 3.34
N GLY A 424 3.43 38.66 4.00
CA GLY A 424 3.73 40.04 3.56
C GLY A 424 2.84 40.59 2.44
N LEU A 425 1.74 39.93 2.09
CA LEU A 425 0.76 40.52 1.15
C LEU A 425 0.00 41.69 1.80
N PRO A 426 -0.24 42.79 1.07
CA PRO A 426 -0.97 43.94 1.60
C PRO A 426 -2.44 43.61 1.88
N ALA A 427 -3.12 44.48 2.65
CA ALA A 427 -4.53 44.30 3.00
C ALA A 427 -5.42 44.27 1.75
N LYS A 428 -5.25 45.25 0.84
CA LYS A 428 -5.93 45.29 -0.45
C LYS A 428 -5.17 44.49 -1.48
N LYS A 429 -5.83 43.44 -1.98
CA LYS A 429 -5.30 42.47 -2.94
C LYS A 429 -6.43 41.71 -3.60
N ALA A 430 -6.15 41.16 -4.78
CA ALA A 430 -6.96 40.16 -5.44
C ALA A 430 -6.09 38.93 -5.74
N ILE A 431 -6.54 37.76 -5.29
CA ILE A 431 -5.89 36.48 -5.58
C ILE A 431 -6.87 35.60 -6.36
N THR A 432 -6.41 35.03 -7.47
CA THR A 432 -7.17 34.11 -8.32
C THR A 432 -6.34 32.85 -8.59
N PHE A 433 -6.94 31.69 -8.34
CA PHE A 433 -6.42 30.40 -8.76
C PHE A 433 -6.78 30.17 -10.23
N ASP A 434 -5.77 30.06 -11.09
CA ASP A 434 -5.94 29.98 -12.53
C ASP A 434 -5.07 28.90 -13.15
N SER A 435 -5.55 28.30 -14.23
CA SER A 435 -4.76 27.41 -15.08
C SER A 435 -4.98 27.78 -16.55
N PRO A 436 -3.93 27.86 -17.39
CA PRO A 436 -4.09 27.97 -18.83
C PRO A 436 -4.90 26.82 -19.44
N GLU A 437 -4.84 25.63 -18.85
CA GLU A 437 -5.50 24.42 -19.33
C GLU A 437 -7.00 24.37 -19.00
N TYR A 438 -7.39 24.88 -17.82
CA TYR A 438 -8.76 24.78 -17.26
C TYR A 438 -9.47 26.12 -17.06
N GLY A 439 -8.73 27.21 -16.95
CA GLY A 439 -9.24 28.55 -16.62
C GLY A 439 -9.18 28.87 -15.14
N SER A 440 -9.88 29.93 -14.73
CA SER A 440 -9.97 30.31 -13.32
C SER A 440 -10.92 29.38 -12.58
N LEU A 441 -10.55 28.97 -11.35
CA LEU A 441 -11.42 28.23 -10.45
C LEU A 441 -12.62 29.10 -10.06
N ILE A 442 -13.80 28.51 -9.98
CA ILE A 442 -15.04 29.10 -9.47
C ILE A 442 -15.61 28.17 -8.42
N ASN A 443 -15.99 28.69 -7.26
CA ASN A 443 -16.68 27.97 -6.20
C ASN A 443 -17.67 28.90 -5.48
N ASP A 444 -18.23 28.43 -4.38
CA ASP A 444 -19.18 29.15 -3.52
C ASP A 444 -18.55 30.33 -2.74
N LYS A 445 -17.21 30.41 -2.67
CA LYS A 445 -16.49 31.46 -1.94
C LYS A 445 -16.16 32.68 -2.79
N GLY A 446 -15.90 32.47 -4.09
CA GLY A 446 -15.49 33.51 -5.01
C GLY A 446 -16.56 33.92 -6.03
N ASN A 447 -16.19 34.81 -6.95
CA ASN A 447 -17.06 35.22 -8.05
C ASN A 447 -16.80 34.42 -9.34
N GLN A 448 -17.61 34.67 -10.38
CA GLN A 448 -17.52 34.00 -11.69
C GLN A 448 -16.20 34.21 -12.45
N HIS A 449 -15.30 35.08 -11.97
CA HIS A 449 -13.98 35.34 -12.54
C HIS A 449 -12.85 34.75 -11.67
N GLY A 450 -13.20 33.94 -10.66
CA GLY A 450 -12.28 33.24 -9.79
C GLY A 450 -11.57 34.10 -8.74
N HIS A 451 -12.03 35.33 -8.52
CA HIS A 451 -11.52 36.15 -7.43
C HIS A 451 -12.04 35.64 -6.09
N GLY A 452 -11.15 35.47 -5.11
CA GLY A 452 -11.54 35.17 -3.74
C GLY A 452 -12.06 33.75 -3.52
N THR A 453 -11.72 32.80 -4.39
CA THR A 453 -12.15 31.40 -4.27
C THR A 453 -11.42 30.60 -3.19
N TYR A 454 -10.48 31.23 -2.48
CA TYR A 454 -9.70 30.58 -1.42
C TYR A 454 -10.38 30.71 -0.06
N SER A 455 -9.87 29.92 0.89
CA SER A 455 -10.00 30.16 2.32
C SER A 455 -8.66 30.46 2.94
N THR A 456 -8.68 30.99 4.15
CA THR A 456 -7.48 31.49 4.82
C THR A 456 -7.35 30.93 6.24
N VAL A 457 -6.12 30.61 6.63
CA VAL A 457 -5.73 30.38 8.02
C VAL A 457 -4.54 31.27 8.32
N GLU A 458 -4.62 32.09 9.36
CA GLU A 458 -3.50 32.95 9.78
C GLU A 458 -2.52 32.18 10.67
N LYS A 459 -1.22 32.34 10.40
CA LYS A 459 -0.11 31.77 11.17
C LYS A 459 0.98 32.81 11.37
N GLU A 460 1.84 32.58 12.36
CA GLU A 460 2.96 33.49 12.67
C GLU A 460 3.93 33.65 11.50
N TYR A 461 4.02 32.64 10.63
CA TYR A 461 4.90 32.61 9.46
C TYR A 461 4.22 33.06 8.14
N GLY A 462 2.98 33.55 8.20
CA GLY A 462 2.22 34.04 7.04
C GLY A 462 0.78 33.52 6.97
N THR A 463 0.05 33.96 5.94
CA THR A 463 -1.32 33.52 5.69
C THR A 463 -1.32 32.28 4.80
N VAL A 464 -2.01 31.22 5.22
CA VAL A 464 -2.24 30.01 4.42
C VAL A 464 -3.47 30.26 3.56
N TYR A 465 -3.31 30.27 2.24
CA TYR A 465 -4.41 30.31 1.27
C TYR A 465 -4.65 28.89 0.77
N TYR A 466 -5.89 28.39 0.85
CA TYR A 466 -6.21 27.04 0.36
C TYR A 466 -7.49 26.99 -0.46
N TRP A 467 -7.54 26.01 -1.37
CA TRP A 467 -8.62 25.78 -2.32
C TRP A 467 -9.06 24.32 -2.27
N ASP A 468 -10.37 24.09 -2.33
CA ASP A 468 -10.95 22.78 -2.65
C ASP A 468 -11.21 22.74 -4.17
N LEU A 469 -10.53 21.84 -4.87
CA LEU A 469 -10.58 21.72 -6.33
C LEU A 469 -11.72 20.82 -6.84
N VAL A 470 -12.52 20.24 -5.93
CA VAL A 470 -13.57 19.26 -6.24
C VAL A 470 -14.93 19.73 -5.75
N THR A 471 -15.07 20.06 -4.47
CA THR A 471 -16.38 20.33 -3.86
C THR A 471 -16.94 21.67 -4.31
N GLY A 472 -18.05 21.64 -5.06
CA GLY A 472 -18.69 22.86 -5.56
C GLY A 472 -17.81 23.63 -6.57
N ALA A 473 -16.72 23.02 -7.03
CA ALA A 473 -15.74 23.65 -7.91
C ALA A 473 -16.15 23.50 -9.39
N SER A 474 -15.93 24.57 -10.15
CA SER A 474 -15.99 24.58 -11.61
C SER A 474 -14.88 25.46 -12.16
N TYR A 475 -14.65 25.44 -13.48
CA TYR A 475 -13.58 26.19 -14.12
C TYR A 475 -14.09 26.96 -15.34
N THR A 476 -13.54 28.15 -15.59
CA THR A 476 -14.07 29.06 -16.63
C THR A 476 -13.99 28.50 -18.06
N LEU A 477 -13.12 27.53 -18.36
CA LEU A 477 -13.08 26.89 -19.69
C LEU A 477 -14.02 25.67 -19.80
N GLY A 478 -14.75 25.32 -18.74
CA GLY A 478 -15.74 24.25 -18.73
C GLY A 478 -15.17 22.84 -18.90
N LYS A 479 -13.84 22.66 -18.84
CA LYS A 479 -13.21 21.34 -18.89
C LYS A 479 -13.26 20.67 -17.52
N PRO A 480 -13.73 19.41 -17.43
CA PRO A 480 -13.69 18.68 -16.16
C PRO A 480 -12.24 18.39 -15.77
N ILE A 481 -11.95 18.48 -14.48
CA ILE A 481 -10.68 18.01 -13.94
C ILE A 481 -10.76 16.50 -13.69
N PRO A 482 -9.77 15.70 -14.10
CA PRO A 482 -9.70 14.28 -13.76
C PRO A 482 -9.64 14.06 -12.24
N THR A 483 -10.55 13.26 -11.70
CA THR A 483 -10.57 12.91 -10.27
C THR A 483 -10.04 11.50 -10.00
N ASP A 484 -10.01 10.64 -11.01
CA ASP A 484 -9.68 9.22 -10.95
C ASP A 484 -8.26 8.88 -11.43
N GLN A 485 -7.50 9.89 -11.87
CA GLN A 485 -6.13 9.74 -12.36
C GLN A 485 -5.32 11.02 -12.14
N SER A 486 -4.01 10.87 -12.13
CA SER A 486 -3.08 11.99 -12.11
C SER A 486 -3.07 12.74 -13.45
N PHE A 487 -2.86 14.05 -13.38
CA PHE A 487 -2.75 14.89 -14.56
C PHE A 487 -1.79 16.06 -14.30
N ASN A 488 -1.17 16.56 -15.36
CA ASN A 488 -0.32 17.74 -15.27
C ASN A 488 -1.13 19.00 -15.49
N MET A 489 -0.96 20.00 -14.62
CA MET A 489 -1.59 21.30 -14.73
C MET A 489 -0.59 22.40 -14.42
N SER A 490 -0.65 23.49 -15.18
CA SER A 490 0.06 24.72 -14.83
C SER A 490 -0.84 25.54 -13.91
N LEU A 491 -0.47 25.63 -12.64
CA LEU A 491 -1.13 26.50 -11.67
C LEU A 491 -0.50 27.90 -11.73
N LYS A 492 -1.36 28.90 -11.88
CA LYS A 492 -1.02 30.31 -11.75
C LYS A 492 -1.85 30.94 -10.63
N LEU A 493 -1.18 31.50 -9.63
CA LEU A 493 -1.80 32.42 -8.70
C LEU A 493 -1.64 33.83 -9.27
N LYS A 494 -2.75 34.40 -9.76
CA LYS A 494 -2.78 35.81 -10.18
C LYS A 494 -2.92 36.66 -8.93
N ILE A 495 -1.89 37.44 -8.61
CA ILE A 495 -1.82 38.26 -7.40
C ILE A 495 -1.76 39.72 -7.84
N ALA A 496 -2.94 40.33 -7.91
CA ALA A 496 -3.18 41.61 -8.54
C ALA A 496 -3.83 42.61 -7.57
N ASP A 497 -4.04 43.83 -8.06
CA ASP A 497 -4.67 44.93 -7.33
C ASP A 497 -4.01 45.20 -5.95
N LEU A 498 -2.70 44.99 -5.86
CA LEU A 498 -1.94 45.22 -4.64
C LEU A 498 -1.76 46.72 -4.43
N GLU A 499 -2.24 47.23 -3.29
CA GLU A 499 -2.07 48.63 -2.89
C GLU A 499 -1.18 48.72 -1.65
N TYR A 500 -0.09 49.48 -1.76
CA TYR A 500 0.87 49.71 -0.68
C TYR A 500 0.82 51.18 -0.24
N PRO A 501 0.43 51.49 1.00
CA PRO A 501 0.38 52.87 1.50
C PRO A 501 1.76 53.55 1.53
N ASP A 502 2.82 52.79 1.85
CA ASP A 502 4.16 53.31 2.18
C ASP A 502 5.24 52.82 1.19
N GLY A 503 4.86 52.59 -0.07
CA GLY A 503 5.76 52.06 -1.10
C GLY A 503 5.76 50.54 -1.19
N VAL A 504 6.19 50.01 -2.34
CA VAL A 504 6.11 48.56 -2.62
C VAL A 504 6.95 47.77 -1.62
N SER A 505 6.33 46.76 -1.01
CA SER A 505 7.01 45.77 -0.18
C SER A 505 6.94 44.41 -0.86
N PRO A 506 7.99 43.57 -0.76
CA PRO A 506 7.93 42.22 -1.26
C PRO A 506 7.00 41.35 -0.41
N TYR A 507 6.45 40.31 -1.03
CA TYR A 507 5.78 39.22 -0.32
C TYR A 507 6.62 37.95 -0.49
N THR A 508 6.46 37.00 0.43
CA THR A 508 7.25 35.77 0.47
C THR A 508 6.36 34.54 0.36
N VAL A 509 6.59 33.70 -0.65
CA VAL A 509 5.97 32.38 -0.78
C VAL A 509 6.85 31.38 -0.05
N LYS A 510 6.27 30.68 0.94
CA LYS A 510 7.01 29.70 1.75
C LYS A 510 6.97 28.31 1.12
N TRP A 511 5.76 27.81 0.86
CA TRP A 511 5.55 26.46 0.32
C TRP A 511 4.18 26.33 -0.35
N MET A 512 4.02 25.26 -1.13
CA MET A 512 2.75 24.76 -1.65
C MET A 512 2.61 23.28 -1.30
N LYS A 513 1.47 22.89 -0.74
CA LYS A 513 1.18 21.49 -0.36
C LYS A 513 -0.23 21.08 -0.77
N SER A 514 -0.48 19.78 -0.91
CA SER A 514 -1.82 19.23 -1.13
C SER A 514 -2.25 18.26 -0.04
N PHE A 515 -3.55 18.24 0.27
CA PHE A 515 -4.16 17.50 1.37
C PHE A 515 -5.45 16.83 0.88
N ARG A 516 -5.84 15.74 1.54
CA ARG A 516 -7.03 14.93 1.21
C ARG A 516 -8.33 15.64 1.56
N ASN A 517 -8.27 16.48 2.59
CA ASN A 517 -9.40 17.24 3.09
C ASN A 517 -8.89 18.40 3.96
N GLU A 518 -9.81 19.30 4.31
CA GLU A 518 -9.50 20.49 5.09
C GLU A 518 -9.01 20.13 6.51
N ALA A 519 -9.54 19.08 7.13
CA ALA A 519 -9.13 18.67 8.47
C ALA A 519 -7.65 18.24 8.52
N GLU A 520 -7.14 17.56 7.48
CA GLU A 520 -5.73 17.19 7.36
C GLU A 520 -4.84 18.43 7.21
N LEU A 521 -5.26 19.44 6.42
CA LEU A 521 -4.56 20.72 6.32
C LEU A 521 -4.50 21.41 7.68
N ILE A 522 -5.64 21.56 8.37
CA ILE A 522 -5.69 22.25 9.67
C ILE A 522 -4.78 21.56 10.68
N LYS A 523 -4.83 20.22 10.73
CA LYS A 523 -3.95 19.44 11.60
C LYS A 523 -2.47 19.68 11.28
N TYR A 524 -2.08 19.60 10.00
CA TYR A 524 -0.71 19.87 9.59
C TYR A 524 -0.22 21.24 10.06
N LEU A 525 -1.07 22.25 9.96
CA LEU A 525 -0.78 23.62 10.38
C LEU A 525 -0.74 23.80 11.92
N GLU A 526 -1.34 22.90 12.69
CA GLU A 526 -1.24 22.90 14.16
C GLU A 526 0.07 22.26 14.63
N GLU A 527 0.58 21.31 13.85
CA GLU A 527 1.82 20.57 14.14
C GLU A 527 3.08 21.27 13.60
N ASN A 528 2.94 22.22 12.67
CA ASN A 528 4.02 22.95 11.98
C ASN A 528 3.73 24.45 11.87
#